data_AF-A0A2V2A9L4-F1
#
_entry.id   AF-A0A2V2A9L4-F1
#
_cell.length_a   1.000
_cell.length_b   1.000
_cell.length_c   1.000
_cell.angle_alpha   90.00
_cell.angle_beta   90.00
_cell.angle_gamma   90.00
#
_symmetry.space_group_name_H-M   'P 1'
#
loop_
_entity.id
_entity.type
_entity.pdbx_description
1 polymer ?
#
loop_
_entity_poly.entity_id
_entity_poly.type
_entity_poly.pdbx_seq_one_letter_code
_entity_poly.pdbx_strand_id
1 'polypeptide(L)'
;MPAHQNYPQMKKAETEDGFQEWPFRAEGISPDGDRNNGGIDLIAEPHRIDEIHEATTENGLRYVLEALNAPGGLFMSLGCLSAFDDLYHSYVEFTFRDHVSAIDESNILAIHERWQSWLAERDAEIPGLAQATNLRSAWDYRAFSLRGNAPQYLITVYHREHDAESHAKVVQWFERFLLEVEHSF
;
A
#
# COMPACT_ATOMS: atom_id res chain seq x y z
N MET A 1 -7.66 -31.29 0.39
CA MET A 1 -6.72 -30.22 0.75
C MET A 1 -6.32 -29.55 -0.55
N PRO A 2 -6.63 -28.27 -0.79
CA PRO A 2 -6.08 -27.58 -1.95
C PRO A 2 -4.57 -27.46 -1.77
N ALA A 3 -3.82 -27.63 -2.86
CA ALA A 3 -2.38 -27.42 -2.85
C ALA A 3 -2.08 -25.99 -2.41
N HIS A 4 -1.24 -25.81 -1.38
CA HIS A 4 -0.70 -24.51 -1.05
C HIS A 4 0.14 -24.04 -2.23
N GLN A 5 -0.44 -23.19 -3.07
CA GLN A 5 0.29 -22.48 -4.10
C GLN A 5 1.22 -21.50 -3.38
N ASN A 6 2.53 -21.69 -3.48
CA ASN A 6 3.52 -20.79 -2.87
C ASN A 6 3.50 -19.46 -3.63
N TYR A 7 2.67 -18.52 -3.19
CA TYR A 7 2.71 -17.14 -3.66
C TYR A 7 3.99 -16.44 -3.19
N PRO A 8 4.44 -15.39 -3.90
CA PRO A 8 5.62 -14.64 -3.50
C PRO A 8 5.49 -14.18 -2.06
N GLN A 9 6.50 -14.49 -1.24
CA GLN A 9 6.57 -13.95 0.12
C GLN A 9 6.92 -12.48 0.06
N MET A 10 6.37 -11.72 1.02
CA MET A 10 6.73 -10.34 1.24
C MET A 10 8.24 -10.22 1.50
N LYS A 11 8.92 -9.28 0.85
CA LYS A 11 10.38 -9.15 0.95
C LYS A 11 10.79 -7.99 1.83
N LYS A 12 11.89 -8.17 2.57
CA LYS A 12 12.56 -7.07 3.23
C LYS A 12 13.43 -6.34 2.21
N ALA A 13 13.07 -5.10 1.88
CA ALA A 13 13.85 -4.24 1.01
C ALA A 13 15.02 -3.60 1.77
N GLU A 14 16.10 -3.32 1.04
CA GLU A 14 17.19 -2.51 1.57
C GLU A 14 16.73 -1.06 1.74
N THR A 15 17.33 -0.36 2.71
CA THR A 15 16.99 1.04 2.94
C THR A 15 17.75 1.91 1.96
N GLU A 16 17.04 2.58 1.05
CA GLU A 16 17.66 3.53 0.13
C GLU A 16 18.08 4.82 0.85
N ASP A 17 19.25 5.35 0.47
CA ASP A 17 19.77 6.61 1.00
C ASP A 17 18.82 7.77 0.67
N GLY A 18 18.28 8.42 1.71
CA GLY A 18 17.38 9.59 1.56
C GLY A 18 15.90 9.33 1.87
N PHE A 19 15.47 8.07 1.99
CA PHE A 19 14.10 7.68 2.35
C PHE A 19 14.01 7.05 3.75
N GLN A 20 15.00 7.30 4.61
CA GLN A 20 15.08 6.71 5.95
C GLN A 20 14.20 7.43 6.98
N GLU A 21 13.82 8.69 6.72
CA GLU A 21 13.07 9.54 7.64
C GLU A 21 11.89 10.16 6.88
N TRP A 22 10.67 10.01 7.43
CA TRP A 22 9.47 10.65 6.90
C TRP A 22 9.26 12.03 7.58
N PRO A 23 8.84 13.10 6.86
CA PRO A 23 8.43 13.12 5.46
C PRO A 23 9.61 12.88 4.53
N PHE A 24 9.42 11.96 3.58
CA PHE A 24 10.43 11.66 2.60
C PHE A 24 10.75 12.92 1.81
N ARG A 25 12.02 13.08 1.41
CA ARG A 25 12.41 14.24 0.62
C ARG A 25 11.54 14.26 -0.63
N ALA A 26 10.78 15.33 -0.81
CA ALA A 26 10.04 15.54 -2.04
C ALA A 26 11.05 15.41 -3.19
N GLU A 27 10.78 14.49 -4.12
CA GLU A 27 11.45 14.56 -5.42
C GLU A 27 11.24 15.98 -5.94
N GLY A 28 12.29 16.56 -6.52
CA GLY A 28 12.19 17.91 -7.09
C GLY A 28 11.00 18.02 -8.02
N ILE A 29 10.55 19.26 -8.28
CA ILE A 29 9.52 19.53 -9.27
C ILE A 29 9.86 18.72 -10.54
N SER A 30 8.93 17.87 -10.98
CA SER A 30 9.08 17.06 -12.17
C SER A 30 9.41 17.95 -13.37
N PRO A 31 9.97 17.43 -14.47
CA PRO A 31 10.19 18.23 -15.68
C PRO A 31 8.94 18.97 -16.17
N ASP A 32 7.74 18.44 -15.83
CA ASP A 32 6.44 18.99 -16.20
C ASP A 32 5.86 19.98 -15.18
N GLY A 33 6.55 20.23 -14.06
CA GLY A 33 6.11 21.20 -13.04
C GLY A 33 5.37 20.58 -11.85
N ASP A 34 5.11 19.27 -11.87
CA ASP A 34 4.33 18.57 -10.86
C ASP A 34 5.19 18.14 -9.66
N ARG A 35 4.56 18.06 -8.50
CA ARG A 35 5.17 17.57 -7.25
C ARG A 35 4.48 16.31 -6.81
N ASN A 36 5.25 15.30 -6.43
CA ASN A 36 4.66 14.13 -5.81
C ASN A 36 4.05 14.50 -4.46
N ASN A 37 2.72 14.37 -4.34
CA ASN A 37 1.97 14.73 -3.14
C ASN A 37 1.47 13.51 -2.36
N GLY A 38 1.82 12.29 -2.80
CA GLY A 38 1.42 11.04 -2.16
C GLY A 38 1.90 10.90 -0.70
N GLY A 39 2.88 11.71 -0.28
CA GLY A 39 3.42 11.72 1.08
C GLY A 39 2.77 12.71 2.05
N ILE A 40 1.59 13.28 1.76
CA ILE A 40 0.87 14.16 2.70
C ILE A 40 0.40 13.35 3.93
N ASP A 41 0.53 13.92 5.14
CA ASP A 41 -0.03 13.33 6.38
C ASP A 41 -1.55 13.50 6.40
N LEU A 42 -2.25 12.50 5.86
CA LEU A 42 -3.72 12.48 5.81
C LEU A 42 -4.37 12.22 7.17
N ILE A 43 -3.60 11.86 8.22
CA ILE A 43 -4.12 11.80 9.59
C ILE A 43 -4.22 13.21 10.18
N ALA A 44 -3.17 14.01 9.99
CA ALA A 44 -3.15 15.40 10.46
C ALA A 44 -4.00 16.32 9.57
N GLU A 45 -3.98 16.09 8.25
CA GLU A 45 -4.56 16.97 7.26
C GLU A 45 -5.44 16.20 6.24
N PRO A 46 -6.50 15.49 6.67
CA PRO A 46 -7.32 14.65 5.79
C PRO A 46 -7.97 15.42 4.64
N HIS A 47 -8.20 16.72 4.81
CA HIS A 47 -8.78 17.60 3.79
C HIS A 47 -7.86 17.85 2.59
N ARG A 48 -6.56 17.55 2.69
CA ARG A 48 -5.56 17.76 1.63
C ARG A 48 -5.43 16.60 0.66
N ILE A 49 -6.24 15.56 0.82
CA ILE A 49 -6.25 14.39 -0.06
C ILE A 49 -6.51 14.75 -1.54
N ASP A 50 -7.20 15.86 -1.81
CA ASP A 50 -7.45 16.37 -3.16
C ASP A 50 -6.20 16.98 -3.83
N GLU A 51 -5.13 17.21 -3.07
CA GLU A 51 -3.83 17.64 -3.61
C GLU A 51 -3.02 16.47 -4.18
N ILE A 52 -3.42 15.22 -3.89
CA ILE A 52 -2.74 13.99 -4.32
C ILE A 52 -3.26 13.58 -5.71
N HIS A 53 -2.75 14.24 -6.74
CA HIS A 53 -3.15 14.03 -8.13
C HIS A 53 -2.87 12.61 -8.65
N GLU A 54 -1.96 11.88 -8.01
CA GLU A 54 -1.63 10.48 -8.28
C GLU A 54 -2.74 9.53 -7.85
N ALA A 55 -3.57 9.95 -6.89
CA ALA A 55 -4.62 9.13 -6.28
C ALA A 55 -6.00 9.60 -6.73
N THR A 56 -6.50 9.00 -7.81
CA THR A 56 -7.80 9.34 -8.37
C THR A 56 -8.87 8.30 -8.02
N THR A 57 -10.13 8.64 -8.23
CA THR A 57 -11.22 7.67 -8.07
C THR A 57 -11.19 6.60 -9.16
N GLU A 58 -10.71 6.96 -10.35
CA GLU A 58 -10.64 6.12 -11.54
C GLU A 58 -9.55 5.05 -11.42
N ASN A 59 -8.40 5.38 -10.81
CA ASN A 59 -7.34 4.40 -10.58
C ASN A 59 -7.50 3.62 -9.25
N GLY A 60 -8.50 4.00 -8.43
CA GLY A 60 -8.86 3.35 -7.17
C GLY A 60 -7.98 3.71 -5.98
N LEU A 61 -6.83 4.37 -6.18
CA LEU A 61 -5.92 4.70 -5.08
C LEU A 61 -6.56 5.68 -4.09
N ARG A 62 -7.48 6.54 -4.54
CA ARG A 62 -8.20 7.45 -3.64
C ARG A 62 -8.89 6.70 -2.50
N TYR A 63 -9.57 5.62 -2.82
CA TYR A 63 -10.27 4.79 -1.82
C TYR A 63 -9.30 4.04 -0.91
N VAL A 64 -8.16 3.60 -1.44
CA VAL A 64 -7.07 3.01 -0.63
C VAL A 64 -6.56 4.01 0.40
N LEU A 65 -6.30 5.26 -0.01
CA LEU A 65 -5.85 6.30 0.91
C LEU A 65 -6.91 6.61 1.97
N GLU A 66 -8.19 6.67 1.59
CA GLU A 66 -9.29 6.88 2.54
C GLU A 66 -9.39 5.73 3.55
N ALA A 67 -9.25 4.48 3.10
CA ALA A 67 -9.26 3.30 3.96
C ALA A 67 -8.08 3.30 4.93
N LEU A 68 -6.85 3.50 4.43
CA LEU A 68 -5.64 3.56 5.27
C LEU A 68 -5.71 4.70 6.29
N ASN A 69 -6.33 5.83 5.96
CA ASN A 69 -6.36 7.01 6.83
C ASN A 69 -7.69 7.19 7.57
N ALA A 70 -8.53 6.15 7.61
CA ALA A 70 -9.84 6.20 8.26
C ALA A 70 -9.75 6.60 9.76
N PRO A 71 -10.66 7.43 10.30
CA PRO A 71 -10.63 7.80 11.71
C PRO A 71 -10.64 6.57 12.63
N GLY A 72 -9.65 6.48 13.54
CA GLY A 72 -9.52 5.34 14.45
C GLY A 72 -9.00 4.04 13.81
N GLY A 73 -8.70 4.04 12.51
CA GLY A 73 -8.08 2.91 11.80
C GLY A 73 -6.66 2.57 12.27
N LEU A 74 -6.16 1.43 11.78
CA LEU A 74 -4.89 0.83 12.21
C LEU A 74 -3.69 1.44 11.51
N PHE A 75 -3.88 1.86 10.26
CA PHE A 75 -2.80 2.22 9.36
C PHE A 75 -2.73 3.72 9.10
N MET A 76 -1.64 4.19 8.50
CA MET A 76 -1.59 5.52 7.86
C MET A 76 -0.75 5.40 6.60
N SER A 77 -1.15 6.12 5.55
CA SER A 77 -0.36 6.19 4.31
C SER A 77 0.79 7.18 4.48
N LEU A 78 1.91 6.90 3.82
CA LEU A 78 3.12 7.72 3.85
C LEU A 78 3.67 8.06 2.46
N GLY A 79 3.13 7.45 1.41
CA GLY A 79 3.51 7.67 0.03
C GLY A 79 2.56 6.95 -0.91
N CYS A 80 2.33 7.49 -2.10
CA CYS A 80 1.70 6.75 -3.19
C CYS A 80 2.11 7.34 -4.54
N LEU A 81 1.98 6.54 -5.59
CA LEU A 81 2.16 6.98 -6.96
C LEU A 81 1.29 6.11 -7.88
N SER A 82 0.84 6.69 -8.98
CA SER A 82 0.26 5.98 -10.12
C SER A 82 0.88 6.54 -11.38
N ALA A 83 1.37 5.67 -12.26
CA ALA A 83 1.95 6.05 -13.53
C ALA A 83 1.73 4.97 -14.59
N PHE A 84 2.06 5.31 -15.83
CA PHE A 84 2.00 4.41 -16.97
C PHE A 84 3.33 4.49 -17.73
N ASP A 85 4.03 3.37 -17.83
CA ASP A 85 5.25 3.20 -18.63
C ASP A 85 5.27 1.77 -19.18
N ASP A 86 4.73 1.58 -20.39
CA ASP A 86 4.33 0.31 -21.02
C ASP A 86 3.29 -0.54 -20.24
N LEU A 87 3.22 -0.38 -18.92
CA LEU A 87 2.28 -0.97 -17.98
C LEU A 87 1.77 0.12 -17.03
N TYR A 88 0.50 0.00 -16.66
CA TYR A 88 -0.04 0.72 -15.50
C TYR A 88 0.64 0.17 -14.26
N HIS A 89 1.17 1.06 -13.44
CA HIS A 89 1.75 0.70 -12.17
C HIS A 89 1.43 1.72 -11.10
N SER A 90 1.25 1.23 -9.89
CA SER A 90 1.10 2.06 -8.72
C SER A 90 1.85 1.46 -7.54
N TYR A 91 2.12 2.32 -6.56
CA TYR A 91 2.43 1.84 -5.23
C TYR A 91 1.67 2.64 -4.18
N VAL A 92 1.52 2.02 -3.02
CA VAL A 92 1.14 2.70 -1.78
C VAL A 92 2.08 2.27 -0.67
N GLU A 93 2.57 3.24 0.06
CA GLU A 93 3.41 3.09 1.24
C GLU A 93 2.55 3.37 2.48
N PHE A 94 2.57 2.47 3.45
CA PHE A 94 1.82 2.63 4.71
C PHE A 94 2.53 1.96 5.89
N THR A 95 2.11 2.34 7.09
CA THR A 95 2.61 1.80 8.36
C THR A 95 1.44 1.67 9.34
N PHE A 96 1.61 0.86 10.39
CA PHE A 96 0.75 0.96 11.57
C PHE A 96 0.88 2.35 12.21
N ARG A 97 -0.24 2.91 12.69
CA ARG A 97 -0.28 4.19 13.44
C ARG A 97 0.32 4.06 14.83
N ASP A 98 -0.01 2.95 15.49
CA ASP A 98 0.51 2.63 16.81
C ASP A 98 1.96 2.20 16.68
N HIS A 99 2.84 2.86 17.42
CA HIS A 99 4.28 2.63 17.33
C HIS A 99 4.65 1.22 17.79
N VAL A 100 3.99 0.68 18.81
CA VAL A 100 4.28 -0.68 19.30
C VAL A 100 4.00 -1.72 18.20
N SER A 101 2.90 -1.53 17.47
CA SER A 101 2.56 -2.37 16.32
C SER A 101 3.53 -2.18 15.16
N ALA A 102 3.95 -0.94 14.90
CA ALA A 102 4.80 -0.58 13.76
C ALA A 102 6.26 -1.05 13.88
N ILE A 103 6.78 -1.29 15.10
CA ILE A 103 8.14 -1.80 15.31
C ILE A 103 8.23 -3.32 15.31
N ASP A 104 7.09 -4.00 15.40
CA ASP A 104 7.05 -5.46 15.45
C ASP A 104 6.96 -6.02 14.04
N GLU A 105 8.08 -6.58 13.56
CA GLU A 105 8.18 -7.22 12.25
C GLU A 105 7.16 -8.35 12.07
N SER A 106 6.76 -9.03 13.16
CA SER A 106 5.74 -10.08 13.09
C SER A 106 4.36 -9.53 12.71
N ASN A 107 4.01 -8.30 13.11
CA ASN A 107 2.78 -7.65 12.67
C ASN A 107 2.82 -7.30 11.18
N ILE A 108 4.00 -6.94 10.67
CA ILE A 108 4.23 -6.64 9.24
C ILE A 108 4.06 -7.90 8.39
N LEU A 109 4.61 -9.02 8.85
CA LEU A 109 4.44 -10.30 8.14
C LEU A 109 3.00 -10.82 8.27
N ALA A 110 2.38 -10.65 9.44
CA ALA A 110 1.00 -11.09 9.67
C ALA A 110 -0.01 -10.38 8.77
N ILE A 111 0.19 -9.10 8.42
CA ILE A 111 -0.73 -8.42 7.50
C ILE A 111 -0.67 -9.02 6.08
N HIS A 112 0.52 -9.43 5.63
CA HIS A 112 0.68 -10.13 4.36
C HIS A 112 0.06 -11.54 4.41
N GLU A 113 0.21 -12.27 5.51
CA GLU A 113 -0.45 -13.57 5.71
C GLU A 113 -1.98 -13.45 5.69
N ARG A 114 -2.53 -12.38 6.30
CA ARG A 114 -3.96 -12.08 6.23
C ARG A 114 -4.41 -11.77 4.81
N TRP A 115 -3.63 -11.02 4.04
CA TRP A 115 -3.90 -10.79 2.61
C TRP A 115 -3.97 -12.10 1.82
N GLN A 116 -3.00 -12.99 2.01
CA GLN A 116 -2.99 -14.29 1.33
C GLN A 116 -4.20 -15.17 1.72
N SER A 117 -4.57 -15.16 3.00
CA SER A 117 -5.74 -15.89 3.50
C SER A 117 -7.03 -15.32 2.92
N TRP A 118 -7.16 -13.99 2.92
CA TRP A 118 -8.31 -13.28 2.36
C TRP A 118 -8.49 -13.57 0.87
N LEU A 119 -7.40 -13.55 0.08
CA LEU A 119 -7.45 -13.92 -1.33
C LEU A 119 -7.88 -15.38 -1.52
N ALA A 120 -7.38 -16.31 -0.71
CA ALA A 120 -7.75 -17.72 -0.80
C ALA A 120 -9.23 -17.96 -0.49
N GLU A 121 -9.80 -17.22 0.47
CA GLU A 121 -11.23 -17.25 0.76
C GLU A 121 -12.06 -16.74 -0.42
N ARG A 122 -11.64 -15.62 -1.04
CA ARG A 122 -12.34 -15.05 -2.20
C ARG A 122 -12.17 -15.86 -3.47
N ASP A 123 -11.09 -16.61 -3.62
CA ASP A 123 -10.89 -17.51 -4.75
C ASP A 123 -11.95 -18.63 -4.80
N ALA A 124 -12.49 -19.02 -3.64
CA ALA A 124 -13.59 -19.98 -3.58
C ALA A 124 -14.88 -19.44 -4.20
N GLU A 125 -15.08 -18.11 -4.18
CA GLU A 125 -16.21 -17.42 -4.79
C GLU A 125 -15.93 -16.97 -6.23
N ILE A 126 -14.67 -16.58 -6.50
CA ILE A 126 -14.19 -16.06 -7.78
C ILE A 126 -12.96 -16.87 -8.19
N PRO A 127 -13.14 -18.03 -8.86
CA PRO A 127 -12.02 -18.90 -9.19
C PRO A 127 -10.93 -18.21 -10.02
N GLY A 128 -9.68 -18.29 -9.55
CA GLY A 128 -8.51 -17.71 -10.19
C GLY A 128 -8.16 -16.30 -9.72
N LEU A 129 -8.97 -15.68 -8.87
CA LEU A 129 -8.70 -14.37 -8.29
C LEU A 129 -7.37 -14.35 -7.52
N ALA A 130 -7.13 -15.34 -6.65
CA ALA A 130 -5.92 -15.36 -5.82
C ALA A 130 -4.65 -15.41 -6.70
N GLN A 131 -4.67 -16.26 -7.73
CA GLN A 131 -3.55 -16.37 -8.66
C GLN A 131 -3.35 -15.07 -9.46
N ALA A 132 -4.42 -14.52 -10.02
CA ALA A 132 -4.35 -13.30 -10.82
C ALA A 132 -3.79 -12.13 -9.98
N THR A 133 -4.37 -11.88 -8.81
CA THR A 133 -3.97 -10.77 -7.94
C THR A 133 -2.54 -10.90 -7.45
N ASN A 134 -2.09 -12.11 -7.07
CA ASN A 134 -0.70 -12.34 -6.61
C ASN A 134 0.35 -12.19 -7.72
N LEU A 135 0.00 -12.35 -9.00
CA LEU A 135 0.93 -12.09 -10.12
C LEU A 135 1.07 -10.59 -10.44
N ARG A 136 0.07 -9.79 -10.03
CA ARG A 136 -0.05 -8.36 -10.28
C ARG A 136 0.27 -7.48 -9.08
N SER A 137 0.42 -8.08 -7.90
CA SER A 137 0.77 -7.37 -6.68
C SER A 137 2.12 -7.85 -6.15
N ALA A 138 2.92 -6.93 -5.61
CA ALA A 138 4.12 -7.26 -4.87
C ALA A 138 4.12 -6.50 -3.53
N TRP A 139 4.63 -7.14 -2.49
CA TRP A 139 4.68 -6.58 -1.15
C TRP A 139 6.13 -6.57 -0.68
N ASP A 140 6.61 -5.39 -0.32
CA ASP A 140 7.90 -5.20 0.30
C ASP A 140 7.72 -4.46 1.64
N TYR A 141 8.70 -4.59 2.53
CA TYR A 141 8.81 -3.73 3.71
C TYR A 141 10.25 -3.36 3.97
N ARG A 142 10.45 -2.23 4.65
CA ARG A 142 11.76 -1.75 5.07
C ARG A 142 11.67 -1.04 6.40
N ALA A 143 12.81 -0.97 7.10
CA ALA A 143 12.92 -0.07 8.24
C ALA A 143 12.92 1.39 7.74
N PHE A 144 12.29 2.27 8.52
CA PHE A 144 12.34 3.72 8.36
C PHE A 144 12.07 4.37 9.71
N SER A 145 12.08 5.70 9.76
CA SER A 145 11.70 6.45 10.95
C SER A 145 10.57 7.44 10.69
N LEU A 146 9.68 7.54 11.67
CA LEU A 146 8.54 8.46 11.70
C LEU A 146 8.60 9.31 12.98
N ARG A 147 8.10 10.56 12.93
CA ARG A 147 7.81 11.43 14.11
C ARG A 147 8.93 11.42 15.19
N GLY A 148 10.03 12.10 14.92
CA GLY A 148 11.13 12.22 15.90
C GLY A 148 12.10 11.03 15.88
N ASN A 149 12.28 10.44 14.70
CA ASN A 149 13.29 9.41 14.41
C ASN A 149 13.09 8.07 15.15
N ALA A 150 11.86 7.73 15.51
CA ALA A 150 11.57 6.42 16.08
C ALA A 150 11.60 5.36 14.96
N PRO A 151 12.46 4.34 15.04
CA PRO A 151 12.55 3.31 14.01
C PRO A 151 11.27 2.48 14.01
N GLN A 152 10.72 2.21 12.84
CA GLN A 152 9.55 1.35 12.62
C GLN A 152 9.57 0.80 11.18
N TYR A 153 8.57 0.01 10.81
CA TYR A 153 8.50 -0.60 9.48
C TYR A 153 7.50 0.11 8.58
N LEU A 154 7.93 0.31 7.33
CA LEU A 154 7.10 0.75 6.23
C LEU A 154 6.77 -0.43 5.34
N ILE A 155 5.53 -0.55 4.94
CA ILE A 155 5.03 -1.52 3.98
C ILE A 155 4.80 -0.81 2.66
N THR A 156 5.28 -1.40 1.57
CA THR A 156 5.03 -0.93 0.21
C THR A 156 4.31 -2.01 -0.56
N VAL A 157 3.14 -1.68 -1.12
CA VAL A 157 2.39 -2.57 -1.99
C VAL A 157 2.39 -1.99 -3.39
N TYR A 158 2.94 -2.76 -4.32
CA TYR A 158 2.99 -2.42 -5.74
C TYR A 158 1.88 -3.14 -6.48
N HIS A 159 1.23 -2.44 -7.41
CA HIS A 159 0.29 -3.04 -8.36
C HIS A 159 0.78 -2.78 -9.78
N ARG A 160 0.55 -3.73 -10.67
CA ARG A 160 0.88 -3.58 -12.10
C ARG A 160 -0.13 -4.28 -12.98
N GLU A 161 -0.50 -3.67 -14.10
CA GLU A 161 -1.32 -4.30 -15.12
C GLU A 161 -1.11 -3.69 -16.52
N HIS A 162 -1.59 -4.38 -17.55
CA HIS A 162 -1.49 -3.92 -18.94
C HIS A 162 -2.54 -2.87 -19.30
N ASP A 163 -3.65 -2.81 -18.59
CA ASP A 163 -4.75 -1.88 -18.85
C ASP A 163 -5.27 -1.24 -17.56
N ALA A 164 -5.85 -0.05 -17.70
CA ALA A 164 -6.30 0.77 -16.57
C ALA A 164 -7.41 0.09 -15.76
N GLU A 165 -8.33 -0.61 -16.41
CA GLU A 165 -9.48 -1.24 -15.75
C GLU A 165 -9.03 -2.41 -14.88
N SER A 166 -8.16 -3.27 -15.42
CA SER A 166 -7.57 -4.37 -14.67
C SER A 166 -6.68 -3.87 -13.53
N HIS A 167 -5.90 -2.80 -13.75
CA HIS A 167 -5.12 -2.16 -12.69
C HIS A 167 -6.02 -1.66 -11.55
N ALA A 168 -7.07 -0.89 -11.87
CA ALA A 168 -8.01 -0.37 -10.89
C ALA A 168 -8.72 -1.50 -10.10
N LYS A 169 -9.03 -2.64 -10.76
CA LYS A 169 -9.58 -3.82 -10.07
C LYS A 169 -8.62 -4.43 -9.06
N VAL A 170 -7.33 -4.55 -9.39
CA VAL A 170 -6.32 -5.05 -8.45
C VAL A 170 -6.22 -4.12 -7.24
N VAL A 171 -6.17 -2.81 -7.47
CA VAL A 171 -6.16 -1.79 -6.39
C VAL A 171 -7.44 -1.87 -5.55
N GLN A 172 -8.60 -2.08 -6.16
CA GLN A 172 -9.87 -2.24 -5.46
C GLN A 172 -9.90 -3.51 -4.57
N TRP A 173 -9.28 -4.61 -5.00
CA TRP A 173 -9.18 -5.79 -4.14
C TRP A 173 -8.35 -5.51 -2.89
N PHE A 174 -7.27 -4.73 -3.03
CA PHE A 174 -6.47 -4.29 -1.91
C PHE A 174 -7.27 -3.37 -0.95
N GLU A 175 -8.01 -2.40 -1.49
CA GLU A 175 -8.93 -1.55 -0.71
C GLU A 175 -9.93 -2.37 0.11
N ARG A 176 -10.62 -3.32 -0.53
CA ARG A 176 -11.58 -4.21 0.18
C ARG A 176 -10.93 -5.02 1.28
N PHE A 177 -9.73 -5.54 1.04
CA PHE A 177 -8.96 -6.22 2.07
C PHE A 177 -8.67 -5.30 3.27
N LEU A 178 -8.25 -4.06 3.03
CA LEU A 178 -7.98 -3.09 4.10
C LEU A 178 -9.23 -2.82 4.94
N LEU A 179 -10.37 -2.59 4.29
CA LEU A 179 -11.64 -2.35 5.00
C LEU A 179 -12.05 -3.53 5.88
N GLU A 180 -11.83 -4.76 5.45
CA GLU A 180 -12.20 -5.95 6.21
C GLU A 180 -11.20 -6.30 7.32
N VAL A 181 -9.91 -6.04 7.10
CA VAL A 181 -8.87 -6.36 8.09
C VAL A 181 -8.86 -5.37 9.25
N GLU A 182 -9.23 -4.10 9.04
CA GLU A 182 -9.38 -3.12 10.11
C GLU A 182 -10.47 -3.50 11.13
N HIS A 183 -11.49 -4.26 10.72
CA HIS A 183 -12.52 -4.77 11.62
C HIS A 183 -12.11 -6.02 12.43
N SER A 184 -10.91 -6.53 12.20
CA SER A 184 -10.45 -7.85 12.68
C SER A 184 -9.19 -7.78 13.55
N PHE A 185 -8.84 -6.61 14.10
CA PHE A 185 -7.75 -6.42 15.07
C PHE A 185 -8.27 -5.99 16.44
#